data_AF-A0AA41Y5M4-F1
#
_entry.id   AF-A0AA41Y5M4-F1
#
_cell.length_a   1.000
_cell.length_b   1.000
_cell.length_c   1.000
_cell.angle_alpha   90.00
_cell.angle_beta   90.00
_cell.angle_gamma   90.00
#
_symmetry.space_group_name_H-M   'P 1'
#
loop_
_entity.id
_entity.type
_entity.pdbx_description
1 polymer ?
#
loop_
_entity_poly.entity_id
_entity_poly.type
_entity_poly.pdbx_seq_one_letter_code
_entity_poly.pdbx_strand_id
1 'polypeptide(L)'
;MPINYQPVTPQMLYAGLRETDKTTEHKLPSFVNEAIPSGNSYLDLLARLIVTNGKRPAPHYARMLGANPRQFDGAIRCLTGMSAHNWINEYLRLVACDLLEHTSLTFKEIGRMLNLSQSSFSQFFQAYQHMQPWEYRSLKKDGKQVSYFYD
;
A
#
# COMPACT_ATOMS: atom_id res chain seq x y z
N MET A 1 -13.68 29.68 14.13
CA MET A 1 -13.95 28.23 14.17
C MET A 1 -12.63 27.50 13.93
N PRO A 2 -12.26 26.48 14.70
CA PRO A 2 -11.10 25.66 14.34
C PRO A 2 -11.38 24.96 13.00
N ILE A 3 -10.41 25.02 12.09
CA ILE A 3 -10.49 24.28 10.82
C ILE A 3 -10.40 22.79 11.17
N ASN A 4 -11.49 22.05 10.96
CA ASN A 4 -11.48 20.59 11.10
C ASN A 4 -10.93 19.97 9.81
N TYR A 5 -9.61 19.85 9.73
CA TYR A 5 -8.93 19.22 8.60
C TYR A 5 -8.99 17.69 8.72
N GLN A 6 -9.58 17.02 7.73
CA GLN A 6 -9.60 15.56 7.65
C GLN A 6 -8.35 15.07 6.89
N PRO A 7 -7.46 14.28 7.51
CA PRO A 7 -6.25 13.83 6.86
C PRO A 7 -6.52 12.83 5.72
N VAL A 8 -5.80 12.97 4.61
CA VAL A 8 -5.93 12.04 3.48
C VAL A 8 -5.18 10.74 3.78
N THR A 9 -5.91 9.64 3.97
CA THR A 9 -5.32 8.34 4.28
C THR A 9 -5.11 7.49 3.01
N PRO A 10 -4.18 6.51 3.03
CA PRO A 10 -4.01 5.57 1.92
C PRO A 10 -5.31 4.85 1.52
N GLN A 11 -6.18 4.55 2.49
CA GLN A 11 -7.49 3.92 2.27
C GLN A 11 -8.40 4.75 1.37
N MET A 12 -8.34 6.08 1.45
CA MET A 12 -9.15 6.95 0.62
C MET A 12 -8.73 6.94 -0.85
N LEU A 13 -7.45 6.65 -1.13
CA LEU A 13 -6.87 6.65 -2.47
C LEU A 13 -6.87 5.28 -3.12
N TYR A 14 -6.77 4.22 -2.31
CA TYR A 14 -6.62 2.87 -2.81
C TYR A 14 -7.94 2.34 -3.37
N ALA A 15 -7.99 2.15 -4.69
CA ALA A 15 -9.17 1.71 -5.42
C ALA A 15 -9.35 0.17 -5.47
N GLY A 16 -8.52 -0.59 -4.75
CA GLY A 16 -8.49 -2.06 -4.83
C GLY A 16 -7.82 -2.60 -6.10
N LEU A 17 -7.82 -3.91 -6.25
CA LEU A 17 -7.35 -4.60 -7.45
C LEU A 17 -8.46 -4.74 -8.51
N ARG A 18 -8.04 -4.80 -9.77
CA ARG A 18 -8.87 -5.16 -10.93
C ARG A 18 -9.21 -6.65 -10.85
N GLU A 19 -10.45 -7.00 -11.19
CA GLU A 19 -10.81 -8.37 -11.52
C GLU A 19 -10.06 -8.77 -12.80
N THR A 20 -8.93 -9.46 -12.66
CA THR A 20 -8.18 -9.98 -13.81
C THR A 20 -8.04 -11.49 -13.72
N ASP A 21 -8.28 -12.15 -14.85
CA ASP A 21 -8.10 -13.59 -15.03
C ASP A 21 -6.71 -14.07 -14.60
N LYS A 22 -6.66 -15.31 -14.10
CA LYS A 22 -5.61 -15.95 -13.28
C LYS A 22 -4.26 -16.17 -13.97
N THR A 23 -3.82 -15.34 -14.90
CA THR A 23 -2.63 -15.66 -15.70
C THR A 23 -1.75 -14.44 -15.98
N THR A 24 -0.45 -14.69 -15.81
CA THR A 24 0.71 -13.97 -16.36
C THR A 24 1.39 -12.89 -15.50
N GLU A 25 2.72 -12.82 -15.68
CA GLU A 25 3.74 -12.04 -14.96
C GLU A 25 3.57 -10.51 -15.08
N HIS A 26 2.43 -9.97 -14.70
CA HIS A 26 2.16 -8.55 -14.86
C HIS A 26 2.73 -7.71 -13.69
N LYS A 27 3.15 -6.47 -13.97
CA LYS A 27 3.68 -5.52 -12.97
C LYS A 27 2.56 -5.04 -12.04
N LEU A 28 2.88 -4.64 -10.81
CA LEU A 28 1.93 -4.10 -9.82
C LEU A 28 0.93 -3.05 -10.37
N PRO A 29 1.29 -2.13 -11.29
CA PRO A 29 0.33 -1.20 -11.92
C PRO A 29 -0.81 -1.81 -12.70
N SER A 30 -0.66 -3.03 -13.22
CA SER A 30 -1.71 -3.68 -13.99
C SER A 30 -2.84 -4.22 -13.11
N PHE A 31 -2.51 -4.61 -11.88
CA PHE A 31 -3.45 -5.20 -10.94
C PHE A 31 -4.22 -4.14 -10.18
N VAL A 32 -3.66 -2.97 -9.91
CA VAL A 32 -4.32 -1.94 -9.10
C VAL A 32 -5.27 -1.12 -9.98
N ASN A 33 -6.52 -0.92 -9.53
CA ASN A 33 -7.45 0.02 -10.15
C ASN A 33 -6.83 1.43 -10.17
N GLU A 34 -7.27 2.28 -11.09
CA GLU A 34 -6.84 3.68 -11.07
C GLU A 34 -7.14 4.30 -9.70
N ALA A 35 -6.13 4.89 -9.06
CA ALA A 35 -6.26 5.45 -7.73
C ALA A 35 -7.40 6.47 -7.69
N ILE A 36 -8.23 6.40 -6.65
CA ILE A 36 -9.34 7.34 -6.44
C ILE A 36 -8.72 8.73 -6.30
N PRO A 37 -9.15 9.74 -7.06
CA PRO A 37 -8.61 11.08 -6.92
C PRO A 37 -8.99 11.64 -5.54
N SER A 38 -8.01 11.93 -4.70
CA SER A 38 -8.24 12.52 -3.37
C SER A 38 -8.59 14.01 -3.40
N GLY A 39 -8.54 14.63 -4.59
CA GLY A 39 -8.52 16.08 -4.72
C GLY A 39 -7.17 16.71 -4.39
N ASN A 40 -6.18 15.90 -4.00
CA ASN A 40 -4.80 16.31 -3.80
C ASN A 40 -3.88 15.63 -4.83
N SER A 41 -3.58 16.36 -5.91
CA SER A 41 -2.75 15.85 -7.01
C SER A 41 -1.37 15.34 -6.57
N TYR A 42 -0.83 15.86 -5.47
CA TYR A 42 0.45 15.42 -4.93
C TYR A 42 0.37 14.00 -4.35
N LEU A 43 -0.67 13.71 -3.57
CA LEU A 43 -0.89 12.38 -3.00
C LEU A 43 -1.35 11.38 -4.05
N ASP A 44 -2.17 11.81 -5.01
CA ASP A 44 -2.59 10.99 -6.14
C ASP A 44 -1.36 10.54 -6.96
N LEU A 45 -0.43 11.47 -7.22
CA LEU A 45 0.81 11.16 -7.92
C LEU A 45 1.71 10.25 -7.08
N LEU A 46 1.84 10.50 -5.77
CA LEU A 46 2.60 9.62 -4.88
C LEU A 46 2.05 8.19 -4.89
N ALA A 47 0.73 8.02 -4.80
CA ALA A 47 0.07 6.71 -4.86
C ALA A 47 0.42 5.98 -6.17
N ARG A 48 0.34 6.66 -7.32
CA ARG A 48 0.74 6.10 -8.63
C ARG A 48 2.22 5.69 -8.67
N LEU A 49 3.10 6.50 -8.08
CA LEU A 49 4.54 6.19 -8.01
C LEU A 49 4.81 4.96 -7.15
N ILE A 50 4.11 4.80 -6.02
CA ILE A 50 4.23 3.63 -5.15
C ILE A 50 3.75 2.37 -5.86
N VAL A 51 2.61 2.43 -6.54
CA VAL A 51 2.09 1.31 -7.34
C VAL A 51 3.08 0.91 -8.44
N THR A 52 3.82 1.88 -9.01
CA THR A 52 4.79 1.60 -10.08
C THR A 52 6.12 1.05 -9.58
N ASN A 53 6.59 1.50 -8.42
CA ASN A 53 7.96 1.21 -7.94
C ASN A 53 8.02 0.27 -6.73
N GLY A 54 6.88 -0.03 -6.09
CA GLY A 54 6.78 -0.91 -4.93
C GLY A 54 7.38 -0.32 -3.65
N LYS A 55 8.03 -1.14 -2.83
CA LYS A 55 8.72 -0.68 -1.61
C LYS A 55 10.02 0.05 -1.96
N ARG A 56 10.07 1.36 -1.70
CA ARG A 56 11.26 2.21 -1.76
C ARG A 56 11.32 3.17 -0.56
N PRO A 57 12.49 3.70 -0.20
CA PRO A 57 12.60 4.65 0.91
C PRO A 57 11.99 6.01 0.53
N ALA A 58 11.44 6.75 1.49
CA ALA A 58 10.79 8.04 1.24
C ALA A 58 11.63 9.06 0.41
N PRO A 59 12.96 9.19 0.61
CA PRO A 59 13.79 10.04 -0.24
C PRO A 59 13.84 9.65 -1.72
N HIS A 60 13.56 8.39 -2.06
CA HIS A 60 13.44 7.97 -3.45
C HIS A 60 12.23 8.64 -4.11
N TYR A 61 11.07 8.57 -3.46
CA TYR A 61 9.84 9.21 -3.94
C TYR A 61 9.93 10.73 -3.94
N ALA A 62 10.55 11.32 -2.92
CA ALA A 62 10.81 12.76 -2.89
C ALA A 62 11.56 13.22 -4.15
N ARG A 63 12.63 12.52 -4.54
CA ARG A 63 13.39 12.82 -5.76
C ARG A 63 12.57 12.66 -7.03
N MET A 64 11.73 11.63 -7.13
CA MET A 64 10.84 11.45 -8.28
C MET A 64 9.79 12.55 -8.41
N LEU A 65 9.36 13.13 -7.28
CA LEU A 65 8.43 14.25 -7.21
C LEU A 65 9.13 15.62 -7.32
N GLY A 66 10.45 15.66 -7.53
CA GLY A 66 11.22 16.91 -7.58
C GLY A 66 11.32 17.65 -6.25
N ALA A 67 11.05 16.98 -5.12
CA ALA A 67 11.03 17.56 -3.79
C ALA A 67 12.27 17.17 -2.96
N ASN A 68 12.66 18.05 -2.04
CA ASN A 68 13.61 17.71 -0.98
C ASN A 68 12.97 16.68 -0.02
N PRO A 69 13.66 15.60 0.38
CA PRO A 69 13.15 14.63 1.36
C PRO A 69 12.54 15.23 2.64
N ARG A 70 13.12 16.31 3.18
CA ARG A 70 12.59 16.98 4.38
C ARG A 70 11.26 17.67 4.11
N GLN A 71 11.16 18.37 2.99
CA GLN A 71 9.93 19.04 2.57
C GLN A 71 8.86 18.03 2.20
N PHE A 72 9.23 16.92 1.57
CA PHE A 72 8.34 15.82 1.26
C PHE A 72 7.73 15.21 2.52
N ASP A 73 8.55 14.82 3.51
CA ASP A 73 8.02 14.26 4.76
C ASP A 73 7.12 15.27 5.48
N GLY A 74 7.52 16.55 5.51
CA GLY A 74 6.71 17.63 6.08
C GLY A 74 5.35 17.78 5.39
N ALA A 75 5.33 17.79 4.06
CA ALA A 75 4.10 17.90 3.27
C ALA A 75 3.17 16.70 3.51
N ILE A 76 3.70 15.47 3.48
CA ILE A 76 2.90 14.27 3.77
C ILE A 76 2.36 14.32 5.20
N ARG A 77 3.16 14.75 6.17
CA ARG A 77 2.70 14.84 7.56
C ARG A 77 1.62 15.89 7.76
N CYS A 78 1.73 17.05 7.10
CA CYS A 78 0.69 18.07 7.10
C CYS A 78 -0.60 17.59 6.44
N LEU A 79 -0.50 16.85 5.34
CA LEU A 79 -1.66 16.42 4.56
C LEU A 79 -2.37 15.19 5.13
N THR A 80 -1.62 14.30 5.79
CA THR A 80 -2.08 12.94 6.13
C THR A 80 -2.00 12.64 7.62
N GLY A 81 -1.30 13.47 8.41
CA GLY A 81 -0.99 13.20 9.81
C GLY A 81 0.09 12.13 10.02
N MET A 82 0.59 11.50 8.95
CA MET A 82 1.57 10.40 8.99
C MET A 82 2.92 10.82 8.42
N SER A 83 4.00 10.17 8.86
CA SER A 83 5.29 10.30 8.16
C SER A 83 5.17 9.72 6.74
N ALA A 84 5.99 10.21 5.81
CA ALA A 84 6.01 9.67 4.45
C ALA A 84 6.36 8.17 4.45
N HIS A 85 7.24 7.74 5.37
CA HIS A 85 7.57 6.33 5.54
C HIS A 85 6.33 5.49 5.89
N ASN A 86 5.57 5.91 6.90
CA ASN A 86 4.39 5.19 7.36
C ASN A 86 3.32 5.18 6.29
N TRP A 87 3.10 6.31 5.62
CA TRP A 87 2.10 6.43 4.57
C TRP A 87 2.39 5.49 3.39
N ILE A 88 3.64 5.41 2.93
CA ILE A 88 4.06 4.49 1.86
C ILE A 88 3.83 3.03 2.27
N ASN A 89 4.19 2.68 3.50
CA ASN A 89 4.07 1.30 3.96
C ASN A 89 2.61 0.90 4.18
N GLU A 90 1.78 1.80 4.68
CA GLU A 90 0.35 1.57 4.84
C GLU A 90 -0.34 1.39 3.48
N TYR A 91 0.04 2.17 2.47
CA TYR A 91 -0.43 1.96 1.10
C TYR A 91 -0.02 0.59 0.56
N LEU A 92 1.24 0.18 0.73
CA LEU A 92 1.73 -1.13 0.28
C LEU A 92 1.10 -2.29 1.07
N ARG A 93 0.74 -2.07 2.33
CA ARG A 93 0.00 -3.03 3.16
C ARG A 93 -1.37 -3.30 2.57
N LEU A 94 -2.11 -2.27 2.18
CA LEU A 94 -3.41 -2.43 1.51
C LEU A 94 -3.29 -3.26 0.23
N VAL A 95 -2.30 -2.94 -0.61
CA VAL A 95 -2.01 -3.72 -1.83
C VAL A 95 -1.67 -5.18 -1.51
N ALA A 96 -0.85 -5.42 -0.47
CA ALA A 96 -0.46 -6.77 -0.06
C ALA A 96 -1.65 -7.58 0.44
N CYS A 97 -2.53 -6.98 1.24
CA CYS A 97 -3.78 -7.58 1.70
C CYS A 97 -4.63 -8.01 0.50
N ASP A 98 -4.89 -7.10 -0.43
CA ASP A 98 -5.75 -7.35 -1.58
C ASP A 98 -5.18 -8.45 -2.50
N LEU A 99 -3.85 -8.46 -2.70
CA LEU A 99 -3.16 -9.54 -3.43
C LEU A 99 -3.31 -10.90 -2.74
N LEU A 100 -3.31 -10.95 -1.40
CA LEU A 100 -3.49 -12.21 -0.67
C LEU A 100 -4.94 -12.71 -0.72
N GLU A 101 -5.92 -11.81 -0.74
CA GLU A 101 -7.36 -12.12 -0.74
C GLU A 101 -7.85 -12.53 -2.13
N HIS A 102 -7.48 -11.78 -3.18
CA HIS A 102 -8.09 -11.92 -4.50
C HIS A 102 -7.25 -12.69 -5.52
N THR A 103 -5.98 -13.02 -5.19
CA THR A 103 -5.09 -13.75 -6.12
C THR A 103 -4.57 -15.07 -5.54
N SER A 104 -4.21 -15.99 -6.43
CA SER A 104 -3.53 -17.24 -6.07
C SER A 104 -2.00 -17.15 -6.15
N LEU A 105 -1.44 -15.93 -6.23
CA LEU A 105 0.01 -15.72 -6.38
C LEU A 105 0.80 -16.28 -5.18
N THR A 106 2.00 -16.77 -5.43
CA THR A 106 2.92 -17.21 -4.39
C THR A 106 3.49 -16.00 -3.63
N PHE A 107 3.94 -16.20 -2.39
CA PHE A 107 4.56 -15.12 -1.60
C PHE A 107 5.82 -14.56 -2.26
N LYS A 108 6.50 -15.38 -3.09
CA LYS A 108 7.64 -14.94 -3.90
C LYS A 108 7.22 -13.98 -5.01
N GLU A 109 6.11 -14.26 -5.71
CA GLU A 109 5.57 -13.38 -6.75
C GLU A 109 5.06 -12.06 -6.15
N ILE A 110 4.30 -12.14 -5.05
CA ILE A 110 3.82 -10.94 -4.33
C ILE A 110 5.01 -10.09 -3.85
N GLY A 111 6.02 -10.74 -3.25
CA GLY A 111 7.25 -10.05 -2.85
C GLY A 111 7.88 -9.31 -4.03
N ARG A 112 8.10 -9.99 -5.17
CA ARG A 112 8.67 -9.37 -6.38
C ARG A 112 7.84 -8.18 -6.86
N MET A 113 6.51 -8.27 -6.86
CA MET A 113 5.62 -7.17 -7.26
C MET A 113 5.76 -5.95 -6.35
N LEU A 114 5.89 -6.18 -5.04
CA LEU A 114 6.10 -5.12 -4.04
C LEU A 114 7.58 -4.69 -3.95
N ASN A 115 8.45 -5.15 -4.85
CA ASN A 115 9.90 -4.90 -4.80
C ASN A 115 10.55 -5.34 -3.46
N LEU A 116 10.13 -6.51 -2.97
CA LEU A 116 10.60 -7.17 -1.76
C LEU A 116 11.08 -8.60 -2.09
N SER A 117 12.02 -9.12 -1.29
CA SER A 117 12.28 -10.56 -1.31
C SER A 117 11.12 -11.31 -0.64
N GLN A 118 11.01 -12.63 -0.84
CA GLN A 118 9.98 -13.44 -0.19
C GLN A 118 10.04 -13.32 1.35
N SER A 119 11.24 -13.39 1.95
CA SER A 119 11.41 -13.28 3.39
C SER A 119 11.10 -11.86 3.89
N SER A 120 11.56 -10.83 3.18
CA SER A 120 11.26 -9.43 3.51
C SER A 120 9.77 -9.12 3.39
N PHE A 121 9.06 -9.73 2.43
CA PHE A 121 7.62 -9.62 2.33
C PHE A 121 6.91 -10.22 3.54
N SER A 122 7.27 -11.44 3.96
CA SER A 122 6.65 -12.05 5.14
C SER A 122 6.88 -11.22 6.41
N GLN A 123 8.10 -10.73 6.62
CA GLN A 123 8.42 -9.83 7.75
C GLN A 123 7.66 -8.51 7.68
N PHE A 124 7.60 -7.90 6.50
CA PHE A 124 6.84 -6.68 6.27
C PHE A 124 5.36 -6.91 6.59
N PHE A 125 4.75 -7.94 6.03
CA PHE A 125 3.33 -8.22 6.24
C PHE A 125 3.03 -8.48 7.72
N GLN A 126 3.83 -9.31 8.39
CA GLN A 126 3.67 -9.56 9.83
C GLN A 126 3.81 -8.29 10.68
N ALA A 127 4.75 -7.40 10.34
CA ALA A 127 4.93 -6.16 11.09
C ALA A 127 3.72 -5.20 10.99
N TYR A 128 3.00 -5.22 9.87
CA TYR A 128 1.89 -4.28 9.60
C TYR A 128 0.48 -4.90 9.75
N GLN A 129 0.36 -6.23 9.70
CA GLN A 129 -0.91 -6.95 9.88
C GLN A 129 -0.94 -7.81 11.13
N HIS A 130 0.17 -7.89 11.87
CA HIS A 130 0.30 -8.65 13.11
C HIS A 130 -0.05 -10.15 12.97
N MET A 131 0.03 -10.68 11.76
CA MET A 131 -0.18 -12.10 11.45
C MET A 131 0.63 -12.53 10.22
N GLN A 132 0.82 -13.83 10.04
CA GLN A 132 1.56 -14.34 8.90
C GLN A 132 0.75 -14.23 7.59
N PRO A 133 1.40 -14.02 6.43
CA PRO A 133 0.71 -13.96 5.15
C PRO A 133 -0.15 -15.19 4.82
N TRP A 134 0.31 -16.38 5.25
CA TRP A 134 -0.42 -17.63 5.02
C TRP A 134 -1.66 -17.76 5.92
N GLU A 135 -1.57 -17.31 7.17
CA GLU A 135 -2.70 -17.26 8.11
C GLU A 135 -3.78 -16.33 7.56
N TYR A 136 -3.38 -15.12 7.16
CA TYR A 136 -4.27 -14.12 6.58
C TYR A 136 -5.01 -14.66 5.34
N ARG A 137 -4.27 -15.28 4.42
CA ARG A 137 -4.85 -15.86 3.20
C ARG A 137 -5.84 -16.99 3.50
N SER A 138 -5.57 -17.84 4.47
CA SER A 138 -6.50 -18.91 4.85
C SER A 138 -7.78 -18.33 5.43
N LEU A 139 -7.67 -17.41 6.40
CA LEU A 139 -8.81 -16.79 7.08
C LEU A 139 -9.78 -16.11 6.10
N LYS A 140 -9.23 -15.41 5.10
CA LYS A 140 -10.02 -14.69 4.11
C LYS A 140 -10.67 -15.60 3.06
N LYS A 141 -10.03 -16.71 2.70
CA LYS A 141 -10.65 -17.73 1.83
C LYS A 141 -11.76 -18.51 2.51
N ASP A 142 -11.63 -18.76 3.80
CA ASP A 142 -12.59 -19.55 4.58
C ASP A 142 -13.79 -18.70 5.08
N GLY A 143 -13.93 -17.45 4.61
CA GLY A 143 -15.06 -16.58 4.90
C GLY A 143 -15.20 -16.13 6.36
N LYS A 144 -14.21 -16.39 7.21
CA LYS A 144 -14.23 -15.95 8.62
C LYS A 144 -13.65 -14.54 8.72
N GLN A 145 -14.52 -13.53 8.72
CA GLN A 145 -14.17 -12.21 9.22
C GLN A 145 -13.87 -12.32 10.72
N VAL A 146 -12.60 -12.52 11.07
CA VAL A 146 -12.14 -12.34 12.45
C VAL A 146 -11.91 -10.85 12.64
N SER A 147 -12.77 -10.22 13.46
CA SER A 147 -12.62 -8.84 13.90
C SER A 147 -11.44 -8.76 14.86
N TYR A 148 -10.29 -8.29 14.38
CA TYR A 148 -9.19 -7.90 15.27
C TYR A 148 -9.52 -6.49 15.80
N PHE A 149 -10.17 -6.45 16.97
CA PHE A 149 -10.14 -5.29 17.84
C PHE A 149 -8.75 -5.21 18.48
N TYR A 150 -8.16 -4.02 18.52
CA TYR A 150 -7.04 -3.70 19.40
C TYR A 150 -7.50 -2.62 20.38
N ASP A 151 -7.29 -2.88 21.68
CA ASP A 151 -7.22 -1.86 22.74
C ASP A 151 -5.94 -1.02 22.60
#